data_AF-A0AA40BEI1-F1
#
_entry.id   AF-A0AA40BEI1-F1
#
_cell.length_a   1.000
_cell.length_b   1.000
_cell.length_c   1.000
_cell.angle_alpha   90.00
_cell.angle_beta   90.00
_cell.angle_gamma   90.00
#
_symmetry.space_group_name_H-M   'P 1'
#
loop_
_entity.id
_entity.type
_entity.pdbx_description
1 polymer ?
#
loop_
_entity_poly.entity_id
_entity_poly.type
_entity_poly.pdbx_seq_one_letter_code
_entity_poly.pdbx_strand_id
1 'polypeptide(L)'
;MPGHFQSEFQIATQTLSRGRSQKMGRLRNMLPRALGCFTLFQLVGFAKASSDSSAAQWSDFTDKFATDLAPLITLFGEQVTKQFLSESTSFLDSIIFGMAPLGIITAVVSVIRVRGTSALKSIIGRAQEPHGQAEMELCSSTSHDVCELWSNGGICRVFGQPKILELFFLPGRKELYPTYSGEEPEVDLSNSRCKIIPSNLKWRQTAGERFHDGFAPYPNLTLNLGFRLPRRWEQLFVTVLAVTIQAGFFVFASWVTFAQPDLYEGDDPPPTWGFHLAVIGTVMVSVGMISCARVIDEQSEELWFEQSTKGPGSETSNETYALWLQPGGQRVGDQQFSAFFCQKKITRYVRSWKRRETRPAGVHQTLLLGAVLASTLAGFVLQFVGLRSMHGSVALYQIAAALFMSIVRAMMRLRTTKPQDNEFDNLRVEGRELSQLAMRL
;
A
#
# COMPACT_ATOMS: atom_id res chain seq x y z
N MET A 1 -47.53 3.11 11.66
CA MET A 1 -46.65 2.37 12.57
C MET A 1 -45.21 2.36 12.05
N PRO A 2 -44.43 3.45 12.21
CA PRO A 2 -43.05 3.53 11.69
C PRO A 2 -41.96 3.18 12.74
N GLY A 3 -42.32 3.14 14.03
CA GLY A 3 -41.34 3.00 15.12
C GLY A 3 -40.71 1.61 15.28
N HIS A 4 -41.39 0.55 14.82
CA HIS A 4 -40.93 -0.82 15.02
C HIS A 4 -39.81 -1.25 14.04
N PHE A 5 -39.71 -0.58 12.89
CA PHE A 5 -38.70 -0.89 11.87
C PHE A 5 -37.37 -0.18 12.14
N GLN A 6 -37.41 1.04 12.67
CA GLN A 6 -36.20 1.76 13.10
C GLN A 6 -35.54 1.09 14.32
N SER A 7 -36.32 0.54 15.24
CA SER A 7 -35.77 -0.16 16.41
C SER A 7 -35.06 -1.46 16.01
N GLU A 8 -35.63 -2.24 15.09
CA GLU A 8 -34.98 -3.48 14.62
C GLU A 8 -33.72 -3.22 13.80
N PHE A 9 -33.68 -2.14 13.01
CA PHE A 9 -32.50 -1.76 12.25
C PHE A 9 -31.36 -1.25 13.15
N GLN A 10 -31.65 -0.51 14.22
CA GLN A 10 -30.68 -0.12 15.24
C GLN A 10 -30.17 -1.33 16.05
N ILE A 11 -31.03 -2.29 16.36
CA ILE A 11 -30.65 -3.50 17.08
C ILE A 11 -29.77 -4.40 16.19
N ALA A 12 -30.07 -4.53 14.90
CA ALA A 12 -29.28 -5.29 13.93
C ALA A 12 -27.89 -4.66 13.69
N THR A 13 -27.81 -3.33 13.60
CA THR A 13 -26.52 -2.62 13.46
C THR A 13 -25.69 -2.65 14.75
N GLN A 14 -26.31 -2.60 15.93
CA GLN A 14 -25.61 -2.78 17.21
C GLN A 14 -25.11 -4.22 17.45
N THR A 15 -25.88 -5.23 17.04
CA THR A 15 -25.47 -6.64 17.16
C THR A 15 -24.37 -7.00 16.15
N LEU A 16 -24.40 -6.47 14.92
CA LEU A 16 -23.30 -6.58 13.95
C LEU A 16 -22.03 -5.85 14.41
N SER A 17 -22.19 -4.67 15.03
CA SER A 17 -21.10 -3.90 15.65
C SER A 17 -20.44 -4.66 16.81
N ARG A 18 -21.25 -5.24 17.72
CA ARG A 18 -20.76 -6.09 18.83
C ARG A 18 -20.07 -7.36 18.33
N GLY A 19 -20.63 -8.03 17.32
CA GLY A 19 -20.02 -9.21 16.68
C GLY A 19 -18.67 -8.89 16.00
N ARG A 20 -18.55 -7.72 15.35
CA ARG A 20 -17.29 -7.20 14.77
C ARG A 20 -16.26 -6.92 15.87
N SER A 21 -16.64 -6.26 16.96
CA SER A 21 -15.73 -5.92 18.05
C SER A 21 -15.22 -7.18 18.79
N GLN A 22 -16.08 -8.19 18.97
CA GLN A 22 -15.74 -9.42 19.67
C GLN A 22 -14.89 -10.39 18.84
N LYS A 23 -15.17 -10.54 17.53
CA LYS A 23 -14.30 -11.32 16.61
C LYS A 23 -12.94 -10.66 16.40
N MET A 24 -12.91 -9.33 16.29
CA MET A 24 -11.67 -8.56 16.08
C MET A 24 -10.83 -8.45 17.36
N GLY A 25 -11.46 -8.44 18.54
CA GLY A 25 -10.79 -8.58 19.84
C GLY A 25 -10.17 -9.97 20.05
N ARG A 26 -10.81 -11.05 19.58
CA ARG A 26 -10.23 -12.40 19.58
C ARG A 26 -9.02 -12.51 18.65
N LEU A 27 -9.09 -11.96 17.44
CA LEU A 27 -7.94 -11.91 16.51
C LEU A 27 -6.79 -11.06 17.07
N ARG A 28 -7.10 -9.92 17.70
CA ARG A 28 -6.14 -9.01 18.34
C ARG A 28 -5.40 -9.64 19.52
N ASN A 29 -6.04 -10.55 20.25
CA ASN A 29 -5.42 -11.28 21.37
C ASN A 29 -4.72 -12.58 20.93
N MET A 30 -5.07 -13.14 19.77
CA MET A 30 -4.38 -14.28 19.19
C MET A 30 -3.08 -13.89 18.48
N LEU A 31 -3.01 -12.71 17.84
CA LEU A 31 -1.82 -12.25 17.15
C LEU A 31 -0.55 -12.17 18.03
N PRO A 32 -0.55 -11.55 19.23
CA PRO A 32 0.65 -11.50 20.07
C PRO A 32 1.02 -12.85 20.69
N ARG A 33 0.04 -13.73 20.94
CA ARG A 33 0.27 -15.10 21.41
C ARG A 33 0.83 -16.01 20.31
N ALA A 34 0.33 -15.85 19.09
CA ALA A 34 0.88 -16.48 17.90
C ALA A 34 2.28 -15.94 17.59
N LEU A 35 2.56 -14.65 17.76
CA LEU A 35 3.88 -14.04 17.54
C LEU A 35 4.94 -14.48 18.57
N GLY A 36 4.58 -14.53 19.87
CA GLY A 36 5.46 -15.07 20.89
C GLY A 36 5.76 -16.54 20.63
N CYS A 37 4.76 -17.31 20.18
CA CYS A 37 4.96 -18.69 19.78
C CYS A 37 5.76 -18.83 18.48
N PHE A 38 5.61 -17.92 17.50
CA PHE A 38 6.28 -17.99 16.20
C PHE A 38 7.73 -17.50 16.26
N THR A 39 8.03 -16.46 17.03
CA THR A 39 9.42 -16.01 17.27
C THR A 39 10.20 -17.02 18.10
N LEU A 40 9.55 -17.63 19.11
CA LEU A 40 10.13 -18.74 19.86
C LEU A 40 10.22 -20.02 19.00
N PHE A 41 9.29 -20.29 18.08
CA PHE A 41 9.32 -21.41 17.14
C PHE A 41 10.36 -21.22 16.02
N GLN A 42 10.63 -19.99 15.58
CA GLN A 42 11.69 -19.66 14.63
C GLN A 42 13.09 -19.84 15.25
N LEU A 43 13.27 -19.49 16.54
CA LEU A 43 14.53 -19.68 17.25
C LEU A 43 14.74 -21.10 17.80
N VAL A 44 13.69 -21.76 18.30
CA VAL A 44 13.78 -23.08 18.95
C VAL A 44 13.42 -24.23 18.01
N GLY A 45 12.49 -24.03 17.07
CA GLY A 45 12.04 -25.06 16.13
C GLY A 45 13.06 -25.36 15.04
N PHE A 46 13.69 -24.32 14.45
CA PHE A 46 14.75 -24.52 13.46
C PHE A 46 16.04 -25.07 14.09
N ALA A 47 16.40 -24.62 15.29
CA ALA A 47 17.59 -25.12 16.01
C ALA A 47 17.43 -26.58 16.51
N LYS A 48 16.19 -27.04 16.72
CA LYS A 48 15.88 -28.42 17.15
C LYS A 48 15.60 -29.37 15.98
N ALA A 49 15.10 -28.86 14.85
CA ALA A 49 14.96 -29.66 13.62
C ALA A 49 16.32 -29.91 12.92
N SER A 50 17.30 -29.02 13.12
CA SER A 50 18.65 -29.16 12.57
C SER A 50 19.54 -30.16 13.32
N SER A 51 19.14 -30.64 14.50
CA SER A 51 19.94 -31.62 15.27
C SER A 51 19.67 -33.08 14.92
N ASP A 52 18.55 -33.39 14.24
CA ASP A 52 18.04 -34.77 14.07
C ASP A 52 18.03 -35.28 12.62
N SER A 53 18.41 -34.47 11.62
CA SER A 53 18.33 -34.83 10.19
C SER A 53 19.62 -34.51 9.42
N SER A 54 19.98 -35.36 8.47
CA SER A 54 21.24 -35.24 7.71
C SER A 54 21.22 -34.00 6.81
N ALA A 55 22.39 -33.36 6.66
CA ALA A 55 22.59 -32.20 5.78
C ALA A 55 22.07 -32.43 4.35
N ALA A 56 22.27 -33.63 3.81
CA ALA A 56 21.74 -34.09 2.52
C ALA A 56 20.23 -33.97 2.39
N GLN A 57 19.45 -34.21 3.45
CA GLN A 57 17.99 -34.11 3.39
C GLN A 57 17.53 -32.64 3.26
N TRP A 58 18.26 -31.72 3.88
CA TRP A 58 17.95 -30.29 3.82
C TRP A 58 18.37 -29.65 2.51
N SER A 59 19.53 -30.01 1.96
CA SER A 59 19.97 -29.57 0.64
C SER A 59 18.99 -30.06 -0.45
N ASP A 60 18.66 -31.35 -0.44
CA ASP A 60 17.70 -31.94 -1.40
C ASP A 60 16.31 -31.31 -1.31
N PHE A 61 15.80 -31.06 -0.09
CA PHE A 61 14.52 -30.39 0.08
C PHE A 61 14.57 -28.97 -0.46
N THR A 62 15.64 -28.23 -0.17
CA THR A 62 15.80 -26.83 -0.60
C THR A 62 15.90 -26.73 -2.12
N ASP A 63 16.66 -27.61 -2.76
CA ASP A 63 16.83 -27.61 -4.22
C ASP A 63 15.52 -27.97 -4.95
N LYS A 64 14.77 -28.96 -4.44
CA LYS A 64 13.45 -29.32 -4.99
C LYS A 64 12.43 -28.20 -4.73
N PHE A 65 12.39 -27.66 -3.52
CA PHE A 65 11.50 -26.56 -3.15
C PHE A 65 11.77 -25.30 -3.98
N ALA A 66 13.03 -24.93 -4.17
CA ALA A 66 13.42 -23.79 -4.98
C ALA A 66 13.01 -23.97 -6.45
N THR A 67 13.23 -25.16 -7.01
CA THR A 67 12.89 -25.45 -8.42
C THR A 67 11.37 -25.48 -8.64
N ASP A 68 10.62 -26.08 -7.72
CA ASP A 68 9.18 -26.30 -7.87
C ASP A 68 8.35 -25.03 -7.58
N LEU A 69 8.79 -24.16 -6.68
CA LEU A 69 8.06 -22.94 -6.29
C LEU A 69 8.57 -21.65 -6.94
N ALA A 70 9.76 -21.64 -7.57
CA ALA A 70 10.26 -20.44 -8.24
C ALA A 70 9.27 -19.82 -9.25
N PRO A 71 8.56 -20.60 -10.11
CA PRO A 71 7.56 -20.04 -11.01
C PRO A 71 6.39 -19.36 -10.26
N LEU A 72 5.92 -19.98 -9.17
CA LEU A 72 4.79 -19.49 -8.39
C LEU A 72 5.15 -18.22 -7.59
N ILE A 73 6.33 -18.22 -6.97
CA ILE A 73 6.88 -17.07 -6.24
C ILE A 73 7.10 -15.89 -7.20
N THR A 74 7.56 -16.15 -8.42
CA THR A 74 7.74 -15.11 -9.45
C THR A 74 6.41 -14.54 -9.91
N LEU A 75 5.42 -15.40 -10.21
CA LEU A 75 4.11 -14.98 -10.73
C LEU A 75 3.32 -14.14 -9.72
N PHE A 76 3.25 -14.59 -8.46
CA PHE A 76 2.55 -13.85 -7.41
C PHE A 76 3.38 -12.67 -6.88
N GLY A 77 4.70 -12.77 -6.94
CA GLY A 77 5.62 -11.72 -6.51
C GLY A 77 5.39 -10.41 -7.27
N GLU A 78 5.16 -10.46 -8.58
CA GLU A 78 4.93 -9.26 -9.40
C GLU A 78 3.68 -8.50 -8.94
N GLN A 79 2.53 -9.16 -8.90
CA GLN A 79 1.25 -8.51 -8.61
C GLN A 79 1.19 -7.99 -7.17
N VAL A 80 1.65 -8.78 -6.19
CA VAL A 80 1.68 -8.36 -4.79
C VAL A 80 2.61 -7.16 -4.59
N THR A 81 3.75 -7.13 -5.30
CA THR A 81 4.69 -6.01 -5.25
C THR A 81 4.07 -4.73 -5.80
N LYS A 82 3.47 -4.79 -7.00
CA LYS A 82 2.82 -3.63 -7.61
C LYS A 82 1.66 -3.10 -6.75
N GLN A 83 0.82 -4.01 -6.26
CA GLN A 83 -0.30 -3.66 -5.37
C GLN A 83 0.19 -3.01 -4.07
N PHE A 84 1.30 -3.47 -3.49
CA PHE A 84 1.85 -2.85 -2.29
C PHE A 84 2.39 -1.44 -2.58
N LEU A 85 3.09 -1.26 -3.71
CA LEU A 85 3.65 0.02 -4.12
C LEU A 85 2.56 1.05 -4.44
N SER A 86 1.49 0.64 -5.14
CA SER A 86 0.37 1.53 -5.49
C SER A 86 -0.45 2.02 -4.30
N GLU A 87 -0.25 1.42 -3.13
CA GLU A 87 -0.88 1.78 -1.86
C GLU A 87 0.14 2.18 -0.79
N SER A 88 1.41 2.34 -1.15
CA SER A 88 2.46 2.84 -0.27
C SER A 88 2.41 4.37 -0.23
N THR A 89 2.43 4.93 0.98
CA THR A 89 2.24 6.38 1.25
C THR A 89 3.17 6.91 2.34
N SER A 90 3.94 6.01 2.97
CA SER A 90 4.66 6.28 4.20
C SER A 90 6.07 5.73 4.14
N PHE A 91 6.99 6.45 4.79
CA PHE A 91 8.37 6.01 5.03
C PHE A 91 8.44 4.60 5.64
N LEU A 92 7.51 4.27 6.54
CA LEU A 92 7.43 2.96 7.19
C LEU A 92 7.03 1.85 6.23
N ASP A 93 6.14 2.16 5.26
CA ASP A 93 5.73 1.22 4.23
C ASP A 93 6.93 0.88 3.33
N SER A 94 7.81 1.86 3.05
CA SER A 94 9.08 1.60 2.34
C SER A 94 10.01 0.65 3.10
N ILE A 95 10.06 0.74 4.44
CA ILE A 95 10.85 -0.21 5.26
C ILE A 95 10.23 -1.61 5.19
N ILE A 96 8.90 -1.71 5.36
CA ILE A 96 8.18 -2.99 5.30
C ILE A 96 8.35 -3.65 3.93
N PHE A 97 8.42 -2.85 2.87
CA PHE A 97 8.69 -3.31 1.51
C PHE A 97 10.10 -3.91 1.35
N GLY A 98 11.12 -3.24 1.90
CA GLY A 98 12.51 -3.66 1.72
C GLY A 98 13.01 -4.75 2.67
N MET A 99 12.34 -5.02 3.79
CA MET A 99 12.67 -6.10 4.72
C MET A 99 12.09 -7.44 4.25
N ALA A 100 12.89 -8.50 4.16
CA ALA A 100 12.56 -9.78 3.50
C ALA A 100 11.92 -9.56 2.11
N PRO A 101 12.69 -8.98 1.17
CA PRO A 101 12.16 -8.47 -0.08
C PRO A 101 11.65 -9.60 -0.97
N LEU A 102 10.50 -9.36 -1.60
CA LEU A 102 9.95 -10.19 -2.67
C LEU A 102 9.77 -9.30 -3.90
N GLY A 103 9.95 -9.84 -5.10
CA GLY A 103 9.74 -9.07 -6.34
C GLY A 103 10.83 -8.04 -6.64
N ILE A 104 12.10 -8.34 -6.35
CA ILE A 104 13.23 -7.41 -6.54
C ILE A 104 13.30 -6.90 -7.99
N ILE A 105 13.20 -7.82 -8.97
CA ILE A 105 13.18 -7.47 -10.39
C ILE A 105 11.98 -6.57 -10.71
N THR A 106 10.80 -6.91 -10.18
CA THR A 106 9.59 -6.09 -10.37
C THR A 106 9.78 -4.68 -9.81
N ALA A 107 10.39 -4.53 -8.64
CA ALA A 107 10.65 -3.22 -8.03
C ALA A 107 11.64 -2.39 -8.87
N VAL A 108 12.73 -3.01 -9.33
CA VAL A 108 13.71 -2.37 -10.22
C VAL A 108 13.04 -1.91 -11.52
N VAL A 109 12.28 -2.78 -12.18
CA VAL A 109 11.52 -2.46 -13.39
C VAL A 109 10.50 -1.36 -13.12
N SER A 110 9.82 -1.38 -11.98
CA SER A 110 8.83 -0.37 -11.58
C SER A 110 9.46 1.02 -11.44
N VAL A 111 10.63 1.10 -10.79
CA VAL A 111 11.38 2.36 -10.68
C VAL A 111 11.82 2.87 -12.05
N ILE A 112 12.29 1.98 -12.94
CA ILE A 112 12.67 2.36 -14.31
C ILE A 112 11.46 2.88 -15.10
N ARG A 113 10.29 2.23 -14.98
CA ARG A 113 9.05 2.66 -15.65
C ARG A 113 8.61 4.05 -15.18
N VAL A 114 8.68 4.29 -13.88
CA VAL A 114 8.23 5.52 -13.25
C VAL A 114 9.21 6.68 -13.47
N ARG A 115 10.50 6.51 -13.17
CA ARG A 115 11.50 7.59 -13.13
C ARG A 115 12.74 7.36 -14.01
N GLY A 116 12.80 6.26 -14.74
CA GLY A 116 13.94 5.94 -15.60
C GLY A 116 14.03 6.85 -16.84
N THR A 117 15.26 7.02 -17.34
CA THR A 117 15.51 7.68 -18.62
C THR A 117 15.01 6.83 -19.79
N SER A 118 14.85 7.43 -20.97
CA SER A 118 14.41 6.71 -22.18
C SER A 118 15.29 5.50 -22.52
N ALA A 119 16.60 5.57 -22.22
CA ALA A 119 17.53 4.45 -22.38
C ALA A 119 17.29 3.32 -21.37
N LEU A 120 17.04 3.64 -20.10
CA LEU A 120 16.71 2.60 -19.11
C LEU A 120 15.37 1.93 -19.44
N LYS A 121 14.39 2.72 -19.92
CA LYS A 121 13.09 2.21 -20.36
C LYS A 121 13.20 1.32 -21.60
N SER A 122 14.12 1.61 -22.52
CA SER A 122 14.32 0.75 -23.71
C SER A 122 14.95 -0.60 -23.36
N ILE A 123 15.86 -0.65 -22.38
CA ILE A 123 16.48 -1.92 -21.92
C ILE A 123 15.42 -2.91 -21.44
N ILE A 124 14.38 -2.44 -20.75
CA ILE A 124 13.28 -3.29 -20.26
C ILE A 124 12.15 -3.47 -21.28
N GLY A 125 12.32 -2.99 -22.52
CA GLY A 125 11.29 -3.08 -23.58
C GLY A 125 10.07 -2.19 -23.35
N ARG A 126 10.18 -1.12 -22.55
CA ARG A 126 9.10 -0.19 -22.18
C ARG A 126 9.33 1.24 -22.68
N ALA A 127 10.10 1.40 -23.76
CA ALA A 127 10.40 2.73 -24.32
C ALA A 127 9.15 3.50 -24.81
N GLN A 128 8.14 2.78 -25.30
CA GLN A 128 6.89 3.33 -25.83
C GLN A 128 5.73 3.27 -24.83
N GLU A 129 6.03 3.06 -23.55
CA GLU A 129 5.00 3.03 -22.51
C GLU A 129 4.40 4.44 -22.28
N PRO A 130 3.06 4.61 -22.32
CA PRO A 130 2.41 5.88 -21.99
C PRO A 130 2.72 6.31 -20.55
N HIS A 131 2.90 7.62 -20.34
CA HIS A 131 3.30 8.18 -19.04
C HIS A 131 2.33 7.85 -17.88
N GLY A 132 1.04 7.67 -18.17
CA GLY A 132 0.04 7.27 -17.18
C GLY A 132 0.05 5.78 -16.85
N GLN A 133 0.71 4.92 -17.65
CA GLN A 133 0.65 3.46 -17.44
C GLN A 133 1.37 3.03 -16.18
N ALA A 134 2.60 3.52 -16.02
CA ALA A 134 3.39 3.28 -14.83
C ALA A 134 2.70 3.85 -13.58
N GLU A 135 2.11 5.05 -13.69
CA GLU A 135 1.37 5.68 -12.60
C GLU A 135 0.14 4.85 -12.17
N MET A 136 -0.66 4.40 -13.14
CA MET A 136 -1.84 3.58 -12.90
C MET A 136 -1.52 2.29 -12.12
N GLU A 137 -0.41 1.63 -12.45
CA GLU A 137 -0.02 0.38 -11.80
C GLU A 137 0.73 0.56 -10.47
N LEU A 138 1.49 1.65 -10.29
CA LEU A 138 2.56 1.71 -9.27
C LEU A 138 2.45 2.86 -8.27
N CYS A 139 1.80 3.97 -8.62
CA CYS A 139 1.74 5.15 -7.75
C CYS A 139 0.47 5.17 -6.89
N SER A 140 0.43 5.88 -5.77
CA SER A 140 -0.81 6.11 -5.01
C SER A 140 -1.66 7.25 -5.59
N SER A 141 -1.08 8.00 -6.53
CA SER A 141 -1.63 9.24 -7.08
C SER A 141 -2.67 9.05 -8.18
N THR A 142 -3.49 10.08 -8.33
CA THR A 142 -4.31 10.31 -9.53
C THR A 142 -3.80 11.53 -10.30
N SER A 143 -3.97 11.53 -11.61
CA SER A 143 -3.56 12.61 -12.51
C SER A 143 -4.57 12.84 -13.64
N HIS A 144 -4.25 13.74 -14.57
CA HIS A 144 -5.07 13.96 -15.78
C HIS A 144 -5.27 12.68 -16.61
N ASP A 145 -4.27 11.80 -16.62
CA ASP A 145 -4.28 10.60 -17.44
C ASP A 145 -4.73 9.36 -16.67
N VAL A 146 -4.82 9.44 -15.33
CA VAL A 146 -5.06 8.29 -14.45
C VAL A 146 -6.09 8.64 -13.38
N CYS A 147 -7.16 7.86 -13.31
CA CYS A 147 -8.23 8.04 -12.35
C CYS A 147 -8.67 6.74 -11.69
N GLU A 148 -9.41 6.85 -10.59
CA GLU A 148 -9.97 5.72 -9.87
C GLU A 148 -11.50 5.74 -10.01
N LEU A 149 -12.06 4.60 -10.40
CA LEU A 149 -13.50 4.41 -10.61
C LEU A 149 -13.95 3.12 -9.94
N TRP A 150 -15.20 3.10 -9.48
CA TRP A 150 -15.82 1.88 -9.00
C TRP A 150 -16.28 1.00 -10.16
N SER A 151 -15.95 -0.28 -10.10
CA SER A 151 -16.40 -1.31 -11.05
C SER A 151 -16.75 -2.59 -10.30
N ASN A 152 -18.02 -2.99 -10.37
CA ASN A 152 -18.54 -4.32 -10.00
C ASN A 152 -17.89 -4.97 -8.76
N GLY A 153 -17.93 -4.27 -7.63
CA GLY A 153 -17.45 -4.79 -6.35
C GLY A 153 -16.04 -4.37 -5.93
N GLY A 154 -15.36 -3.56 -6.73
CA GLY A 154 -14.05 -3.01 -6.37
C GLY A 154 -13.74 -1.67 -7.02
N ILE A 155 -12.71 -1.02 -6.51
CA ILE A 155 -12.14 0.20 -7.11
C ILE A 155 -11.07 -0.21 -8.11
N CYS A 156 -11.19 0.28 -9.33
CA CYS A 156 -10.25 0.07 -10.41
C CYS A 156 -9.57 1.40 -10.74
N ARG A 157 -8.25 1.37 -10.94
CA ARG A 157 -7.52 2.49 -11.49
C ARG A 157 -7.41 2.32 -13.00
N VAL A 158 -7.80 3.35 -13.75
CA VAL A 158 -7.89 3.31 -15.21
C VAL A 158 -7.40 4.61 -15.84
N PHE A 159 -7.09 4.53 -17.14
CA PHE A 159 -6.69 5.68 -17.91
C PHE A 159 -7.85 6.59 -18.26
N GLY A 160 -7.69 7.88 -17.98
CA GLY A 160 -8.61 8.94 -18.34
C GLY A 160 -9.09 9.74 -17.15
N GLN A 161 -10.20 10.44 -17.35
CA GLN A 161 -10.76 11.36 -16.37
C GLN A 161 -12.07 10.83 -15.78
N PRO A 162 -12.24 10.85 -14.45
CA PRO A 162 -13.46 10.40 -13.81
C PRO A 162 -14.51 11.52 -13.79
N LYS A 163 -15.79 11.16 -13.87
CA LYS A 163 -16.90 12.06 -13.54
C LYS A 163 -17.44 11.67 -12.17
N ILE A 164 -16.67 11.88 -11.12
CA ILE A 164 -17.11 11.60 -9.74
C ILE A 164 -17.45 12.91 -9.05
N LEU A 165 -18.62 12.97 -8.43
CA LEU A 165 -19.01 14.03 -7.52
C LEU A 165 -18.63 13.65 -6.09
N GLU A 166 -17.82 14.49 -5.44
CA GLU A 166 -17.41 14.32 -4.05
C GLU A 166 -17.97 15.46 -3.19
N LEU A 167 -18.74 15.12 -2.15
CA LEU A 167 -19.36 16.09 -1.23
C LEU A 167 -18.96 15.80 0.21
N PHE A 168 -18.83 16.85 1.02
CA PHE A 168 -18.64 16.74 2.46
C PHE A 168 -19.81 17.39 3.20
N PHE A 169 -20.42 16.64 4.11
CA PHE A 169 -21.61 17.04 4.86
C PHE A 169 -21.36 16.93 6.37
N LEU A 170 -21.88 17.91 7.12
CA LEU A 170 -21.90 17.95 8.58
C LEU A 170 -23.37 17.89 9.07
N PRO A 171 -23.79 16.84 9.78
CA PRO A 171 -25.13 16.74 10.33
C PRO A 171 -25.37 17.85 11.35
N GLY A 172 -26.50 18.54 11.22
CA GLY A 172 -26.89 19.66 12.08
C GLY A 172 -26.57 21.06 11.54
N ARG A 173 -25.91 21.16 10.38
CA ARG A 173 -25.83 22.40 9.59
C ARG A 173 -26.55 22.18 8.26
N LYS A 174 -27.40 23.13 7.83
CA LYS A 174 -28.12 23.07 6.53
C LYS A 174 -27.21 23.26 5.30
N GLU A 175 -25.92 23.44 5.53
CA GLU A 175 -24.92 23.70 4.50
C GLU A 175 -24.47 22.37 3.89
N LEU A 176 -25.04 22.03 2.73
CA LEU A 176 -24.65 20.88 1.90
C LEU A 176 -23.34 21.14 1.12
N TYR A 177 -22.86 22.38 1.13
CA TYR A 177 -21.64 22.88 0.51
C TYR A 177 -21.01 24.01 1.36
N PRO A 178 -19.71 24.32 1.20
CA PRO A 178 -19.12 25.60 1.62
C PRO A 178 -20.03 26.79 1.28
N THR A 179 -20.43 27.58 2.27
CA THR A 179 -20.78 28.97 2.01
C THR A 179 -19.48 29.73 1.74
N TYR A 180 -19.24 30.08 0.49
CA TYR A 180 -18.28 31.14 0.17
C TYR A 180 -18.97 32.47 0.47
N SER A 181 -18.66 33.07 1.63
CA SER A 181 -18.93 34.48 1.83
C SER A 181 -17.84 35.28 1.11
N GLY A 182 -18.01 35.45 -0.19
CA GLY A 182 -17.48 36.61 -0.90
C GLY A 182 -18.64 37.54 -1.14
N GLU A 183 -18.68 38.67 -0.43
CA GLU A 183 -19.24 39.87 -1.03
C GLU A 183 -18.61 40.02 -2.42
N GLU A 184 -19.42 40.33 -3.43
CA GLU A 184 -18.99 40.49 -4.83
C GLU A 184 -17.65 41.25 -4.91
N PRO A 185 -16.53 40.59 -5.25
CA PRO A 185 -15.38 41.32 -5.71
C PRO A 185 -15.60 41.55 -7.21
N GLU A 186 -15.58 42.82 -7.57
CA GLU A 186 -15.35 43.33 -8.90
C GLU A 186 -14.44 42.38 -9.71
N VAL A 187 -14.92 42.01 -10.90
CA VAL A 187 -14.30 41.07 -11.81
C VAL A 187 -12.87 41.52 -12.13
N ASP A 188 -11.88 40.83 -11.57
CA ASP A 188 -10.49 40.89 -12.04
C ASP A 188 -10.11 39.51 -12.58
N LEU A 189 -10.12 39.38 -13.91
CA LEU A 189 -9.93 38.17 -14.72
C LEU A 189 -8.51 37.55 -14.66
N SER A 190 -7.72 37.87 -13.63
CA SER A 190 -6.30 37.49 -13.57
C SER A 190 -5.92 36.58 -12.39
N ASN A 191 -6.81 36.31 -11.42
CA ASN A 191 -6.46 35.53 -10.24
C ASN A 191 -7.63 34.66 -9.71
N SER A 192 -7.94 33.58 -10.45
CA SER A 192 -8.89 32.55 -10.01
C SER A 192 -8.28 31.66 -8.93
N ARG A 193 -8.30 32.17 -7.69
CA ARG A 193 -8.01 31.42 -6.47
C ARG A 193 -9.20 30.53 -6.10
N CYS A 194 -9.04 29.22 -6.18
CA CYS A 194 -10.06 28.23 -5.82
C CYS A 194 -9.67 27.54 -4.50
N LYS A 195 -10.16 28.07 -3.37
CA LYS A 195 -10.03 27.43 -2.05
C LYS A 195 -10.96 26.22 -1.96
N ILE A 196 -10.51 25.02 -2.32
CA ILE A 196 -11.32 23.78 -2.27
C ILE A 196 -11.63 23.31 -0.82
N ILE A 197 -11.23 24.06 0.21
CA ILE A 197 -11.61 23.77 1.61
C ILE A 197 -12.55 24.87 2.11
N PRO A 198 -13.78 24.50 2.50
CA PRO A 198 -14.73 25.40 3.11
C PRO A 198 -14.15 26.06 4.37
N SER A 199 -14.27 27.39 4.51
CA SER A 199 -13.85 28.14 5.70
C SER A 199 -14.59 27.72 6.98
N ASN A 200 -15.72 27.01 6.85
CA ASN A 200 -16.56 26.51 7.93
C ASN A 200 -16.19 25.08 8.42
N LEU A 201 -15.35 24.33 7.70
CA LEU A 201 -14.89 23.00 8.12
C LEU A 201 -13.52 23.09 8.83
N LYS A 202 -13.47 22.75 10.12
CA LYS A 202 -12.24 22.73 10.94
C LYS A 202 -11.38 21.48 10.65
N TRP A 203 -10.93 21.30 9.41
CA TRP A 203 -9.90 20.32 9.07
C TRP A 203 -8.52 20.91 9.30
N ARG A 204 -7.66 20.17 10.01
CA ARG A 204 -6.26 20.53 10.17
C ARG A 204 -5.43 19.81 9.12
N GLN A 205 -4.77 20.56 8.25
CA GLN A 205 -3.70 20.02 7.41
C GLN A 205 -2.57 19.54 8.35
N THR A 206 -2.32 18.24 8.36
CA THR A 206 -1.38 17.63 9.30
C THR A 206 -0.04 17.28 8.65
N ALA A 207 -0.02 17.09 7.33
CA ALA A 207 1.19 16.85 6.53
C ALA A 207 0.94 17.20 5.04
N GLY A 208 1.95 17.72 4.34
CA GLY A 208 1.93 18.12 2.92
C GLY A 208 2.32 19.60 2.69
N GLU A 209 2.78 19.97 1.48
CA GLU A 209 3.07 21.36 1.11
C GLU A 209 1.79 22.25 1.13
N ARG A 210 1.97 23.59 1.18
CA ARG A 210 0.84 24.54 1.25
C ARG A 210 -0.03 24.44 0.00
N PHE A 211 -1.33 24.60 0.21
CA PHE A 211 -2.37 24.55 -0.82
C PHE A 211 -2.08 25.52 -1.98
N HIS A 212 -1.91 25.01 -3.21
CA HIS A 212 -1.83 25.79 -4.45
C HIS A 212 -3.07 25.51 -5.32
N ASP A 213 -3.55 26.50 -6.08
CA ASP A 213 -4.74 26.36 -6.94
C ASP A 213 -4.57 25.23 -7.98
N GLY A 214 -5.64 24.47 -8.27
CA GLY A 214 -5.61 23.31 -9.17
C GLY A 214 -5.25 21.98 -8.49
N PHE A 215 -5.30 21.95 -7.17
CA PHE A 215 -4.94 20.82 -6.32
C PHE A 215 -5.82 19.57 -6.54
N ALA A 216 -5.18 18.44 -6.93
CA ALA A 216 -5.75 17.09 -7.01
C ALA A 216 -7.24 17.06 -7.43
N PRO A 217 -7.54 17.36 -8.72
CA PRO A 217 -8.91 17.54 -9.19
C PRO A 217 -9.75 16.25 -9.18
N TYR A 218 -9.09 15.09 -9.10
CA TYR A 218 -9.73 13.78 -9.11
C TYR A 218 -9.62 13.11 -7.74
N PRO A 219 -10.70 12.53 -7.20
CA PRO A 219 -10.70 11.93 -5.88
C PRO A 219 -9.97 10.58 -5.87
N ASN A 220 -9.17 10.33 -4.82
CA ASN A 220 -8.55 9.02 -4.57
C ASN A 220 -9.53 8.10 -3.84
N LEU A 221 -10.29 7.31 -4.58
CA LEU A 221 -11.20 6.32 -4.01
C LEU A 221 -10.44 5.21 -3.27
N THR A 222 -9.32 4.70 -3.78
CA THR A 222 -8.58 3.58 -3.17
C THR A 222 -8.07 3.95 -1.77
N LEU A 223 -7.53 5.16 -1.64
CA LEU A 223 -7.01 5.67 -0.36
C LEU A 223 -8.13 5.97 0.65
N ASN A 224 -9.29 6.48 0.22
CA ASN A 224 -10.35 6.91 1.14
C ASN A 224 -11.41 5.83 1.41
N LEU A 225 -11.67 4.96 0.44
CA LEU A 225 -12.67 3.90 0.46
C LEU A 225 -12.02 2.51 0.47
N GLY A 226 -11.04 2.27 -0.42
CA GLY A 226 -10.56 0.92 -0.79
C GLY A 226 -10.02 0.07 0.35
N PHE A 227 -9.28 0.63 1.29
CA PHE A 227 -8.75 -0.12 2.43
C PHE A 227 -8.77 0.69 3.73
N ARG A 228 -8.75 -0.01 4.87
CA ARG A 228 -8.58 0.64 6.18
C ARG A 228 -7.14 1.10 6.26
N LEU A 229 -6.91 2.42 6.30
CA LEU A 229 -5.59 2.92 6.62
C LEU A 229 -5.16 2.36 7.98
N PRO A 230 -4.07 1.59 8.04
CA PRO A 230 -3.59 1.05 9.29
C PRO A 230 -3.26 2.19 10.24
N ARG A 231 -3.61 2.03 11.52
CA ARG A 231 -3.24 3.02 12.54
C ARG A 231 -1.71 3.09 12.61
N ARG A 232 -1.14 4.25 12.97
CA ARG A 232 0.33 4.41 13.07
C ARG A 232 0.99 3.32 13.93
N TRP A 233 0.32 2.88 15.00
CA TRP A 233 0.79 1.78 15.84
C TRP A 233 0.77 0.41 15.15
N GLU A 234 -0.24 0.14 14.30
CA GLU A 234 -0.32 -1.10 13.51
C GLU A 234 0.80 -1.13 12.45
N GLN A 235 1.08 0.01 11.79
CA GLN A 235 2.22 0.14 10.87
C GLN A 235 3.55 -0.05 11.59
N LEU A 236 3.77 0.64 12.72
CA LEU A 236 4.99 0.53 13.51
C LEU A 236 5.24 -0.91 13.96
N PHE A 237 4.20 -1.60 14.44
CA PHE A 237 4.30 -2.99 14.84
C PHE A 237 4.78 -3.90 13.70
N VAL A 238 4.22 -3.74 12.50
CA VAL A 238 4.64 -4.52 11.33
C VAL A 238 6.06 -4.16 10.91
N THR A 239 6.46 -2.89 10.99
CA THR A 239 7.85 -2.48 10.71
C THR A 239 8.83 -3.18 11.67
N VAL A 240 8.54 -3.17 12.98
CA VAL A 240 9.38 -3.85 13.98
C VAL A 240 9.44 -5.34 13.71
N LEU A 241 8.31 -5.98 13.38
CA LEU A 241 8.25 -7.38 12.99
C LEU A 241 9.14 -7.67 11.76
N ALA A 242 9.05 -6.85 10.72
CA ALA A 242 9.81 -7.02 9.48
C ALA A 242 11.33 -6.91 9.73
N VAL A 243 11.75 -5.90 10.50
CA VAL A 243 13.15 -5.71 10.90
C VAL A 243 13.63 -6.89 11.77
N THR A 244 12.77 -7.40 12.66
CA THR A 244 13.12 -8.55 13.53
C THR A 244 13.33 -9.83 12.71
N ILE A 245 12.45 -10.10 11.74
CA ILE A 245 12.61 -11.25 10.83
C ILE A 245 13.90 -11.11 10.02
N GLN A 246 14.19 -9.92 9.50
CA GLN A 246 15.41 -9.66 8.75
C GLN A 246 16.67 -9.78 9.61
N ALA A 247 16.62 -9.32 10.87
CA ALA A 247 17.71 -9.50 11.83
C ALA A 247 17.92 -10.99 12.19
N GLY A 248 16.83 -11.75 12.28
CA GLY A 248 16.85 -13.19 12.51
C GLY A 248 17.63 -13.95 11.44
N PHE A 249 17.56 -13.53 10.18
CA PHE A 249 18.39 -14.09 9.10
C PHE A 249 19.89 -13.98 9.41
N PHE A 250 20.37 -12.81 9.85
CA PHE A 250 21.80 -12.62 10.15
C PHE A 250 22.25 -13.46 11.35
N VAL A 251 21.40 -13.55 12.39
CA VAL A 251 21.69 -14.37 13.58
C VAL A 251 21.73 -15.85 13.20
N PHE A 252 20.75 -16.33 12.44
CA PHE A 252 20.68 -17.72 12.00
C PHE A 252 21.82 -18.09 11.05
N ALA A 253 22.12 -17.24 10.07
CA ALA A 253 23.24 -17.42 9.16
C ALA A 253 24.59 -17.48 9.91
N SER A 254 24.79 -16.61 10.90
CA SER A 254 26.00 -16.62 11.74
C SER A 254 26.07 -17.87 12.61
N TRP A 255 24.95 -18.28 13.20
CA TRP A 255 24.85 -19.50 14.01
C TRP A 255 25.22 -20.74 13.20
N VAL A 256 24.61 -20.94 12.04
CA VAL A 256 24.87 -22.10 11.17
C VAL A 256 26.33 -22.12 10.71
N THR A 257 26.92 -20.95 10.41
CA THR A 257 28.31 -20.88 9.91
C THR A 257 29.35 -21.10 10.99
N PHE A 258 29.16 -20.56 12.20
CA PHE A 258 30.21 -20.53 13.23
C PHE A 258 29.98 -21.47 14.41
N ALA A 259 28.72 -21.78 14.76
CA ALA A 259 28.41 -22.59 15.94
C ALA A 259 28.21 -24.07 15.63
N GLN A 260 27.94 -24.44 14.36
CA GLN A 260 27.58 -25.80 13.98
C GLN A 260 28.24 -26.24 12.66
N PRO A 261 29.59 -26.32 12.61
CA PRO A 261 30.32 -26.73 11.41
C PRO A 261 30.01 -28.16 10.97
N ASP A 262 29.57 -29.03 11.89
CA ASP A 262 29.22 -30.43 11.64
C ASP A 262 28.00 -30.61 10.71
N LEU A 263 27.25 -29.53 10.41
CA LEU A 263 26.16 -29.56 9.43
C LEU A 263 26.62 -29.50 7.97
N TYR A 264 27.90 -29.23 7.71
CA TYR A 264 28.43 -29.22 6.35
C TYR A 264 28.87 -30.64 5.96
N GLU A 265 28.49 -31.06 4.75
CA GLU A 265 28.77 -32.40 4.26
C GLU A 265 30.22 -32.45 3.74
N GLY A 266 31.10 -33.16 4.47
CA GLY A 266 32.52 -33.33 4.13
C GLY A 266 33.48 -32.62 5.10
N ASP A 267 34.75 -33.03 5.09
CA ASP A 267 35.85 -32.43 5.90
C ASP A 267 36.22 -30.99 5.48
N ASP A 268 35.47 -30.38 4.56
CA ASP A 268 35.75 -29.04 4.06
C ASP A 268 35.13 -27.98 4.99
N PRO A 269 35.92 -27.01 5.48
CA PRO A 269 35.41 -25.96 6.35
C PRO A 269 34.34 -25.11 5.63
N PRO A 270 33.35 -24.58 6.36
CA PRO A 270 32.30 -23.76 5.77
C PRO A 270 32.91 -22.56 5.02
N PRO A 271 32.49 -22.28 3.77
CA PRO A 271 33.05 -21.18 2.99
C PRO A 271 32.68 -19.83 3.63
N THR A 272 33.62 -19.23 4.35
CA THR A 272 33.46 -17.91 4.99
C THR A 272 33.17 -16.80 3.96
N TRP A 273 33.73 -16.92 2.76
CA TRP A 273 33.42 -16.02 1.64
C TRP A 273 31.93 -16.05 1.27
N GLY A 274 31.29 -17.22 1.34
CA GLY A 274 29.88 -17.42 1.07
C GLY A 274 28.98 -16.69 2.06
N PHE A 275 29.31 -16.79 3.35
CA PHE A 275 28.64 -16.05 4.42
C PHE A 275 28.74 -14.53 4.21
N HIS A 276 29.94 -14.00 3.95
CA HIS A 276 30.12 -12.56 3.75
C HIS A 276 29.34 -12.06 2.53
N LEU A 277 29.32 -12.81 1.42
CA LEU A 277 28.52 -12.48 0.24
C LEU A 277 27.02 -12.49 0.54
N ALA A 278 26.52 -13.48 1.29
CA ALA A 278 25.12 -13.56 1.66
C ALA A 278 24.69 -12.37 2.54
N VAL A 279 25.51 -12.00 3.52
CA VAL A 279 25.25 -10.85 4.41
C VAL A 279 25.29 -9.53 3.64
N ILE A 280 26.37 -9.27 2.89
CA ILE A 280 26.55 -8.04 2.12
C ILE A 280 25.43 -7.92 1.08
N GLY A 281 25.16 -8.98 0.33
CA GLY A 281 24.10 -9.02 -0.67
C GLY A 281 22.73 -8.74 -0.05
N THR A 282 22.41 -9.36 1.09
CA THR A 282 21.12 -9.17 1.76
C THR A 282 20.95 -7.73 2.27
N VAL A 283 21.98 -7.11 2.84
CA VAL A 283 21.95 -5.70 3.26
C VAL A 283 21.75 -4.78 2.06
N MET A 284 22.52 -5.02 0.99
CA MET A 284 22.48 -4.23 -0.24
C MET A 284 21.12 -4.30 -0.93
N VAL A 285 20.51 -5.49 -1.03
CA VAL A 285 19.15 -5.66 -1.55
C VAL A 285 18.13 -4.99 -0.65
N SER A 286 18.22 -5.15 0.68
CA SER A 286 17.26 -4.55 1.60
C SER A 286 17.26 -3.02 1.48
N VAL A 287 18.44 -2.39 1.50
CA VAL A 287 18.60 -0.94 1.32
C VAL A 287 18.16 -0.50 -0.07
N GLY A 288 18.52 -1.26 -1.11
CA GLY A 288 18.11 -1.02 -2.48
C GLY A 288 16.59 -1.01 -2.64
N MET A 289 15.90 -2.00 -2.06
CA MET A 289 14.44 -2.12 -2.11
C MET A 289 13.72 -1.00 -1.34
N ILE A 290 14.24 -0.59 -0.18
CA ILE A 290 13.71 0.59 0.54
C ILE A 290 13.85 1.83 -0.35
N SER A 291 15.01 2.00 -0.99
CA SER A 291 15.28 3.12 -1.88
C SER A 291 14.37 3.11 -3.11
N CYS A 292 14.14 1.95 -3.72
CA CYS A 292 13.20 1.78 -4.83
C CYS A 292 11.77 2.20 -4.47
N ALA A 293 11.28 1.75 -3.31
CA ALA A 293 9.95 2.14 -2.83
C ALA A 293 9.86 3.66 -2.61
N ARG A 294 10.93 4.29 -2.11
CA ARG A 294 10.97 5.74 -1.90
C ARG A 294 10.97 6.54 -3.18
N VAL A 295 11.72 6.10 -4.18
CA VAL A 295 11.75 6.78 -5.48
C VAL A 295 10.35 6.81 -6.12
N ILE A 296 9.57 5.73 -5.94
CA ILE A 296 8.18 5.66 -6.42
C ILE A 296 7.27 6.55 -5.58
N ASP A 297 7.38 6.48 -4.25
CA ASP A 297 6.62 7.30 -3.30
C ASP A 297 6.84 8.80 -3.55
N GLU A 298 8.08 9.23 -3.81
CA GLU A 298 8.45 10.62 -4.13
C GLU A 298 7.77 11.19 -5.39
N GLN A 299 7.22 10.35 -6.27
CA GLN A 299 6.44 10.81 -7.42
C GLN A 299 5.02 11.20 -7.07
N SER A 300 4.55 10.78 -5.90
CA SER A 300 3.24 11.12 -5.39
C SER A 300 3.39 12.17 -4.30
N GLU A 301 2.62 13.24 -4.38
CA GLU A 301 2.48 14.18 -3.28
C GLU A 301 1.17 13.91 -2.57
N GLU A 302 1.23 13.95 -1.24
CA GLU A 302 0.10 13.58 -0.41
C GLU A 302 -0.25 14.67 0.57
N LEU A 303 -1.54 14.87 0.74
CA LEU A 303 -2.11 15.83 1.67
C LEU A 303 -3.08 15.12 2.61
N TRP A 304 -2.80 15.27 3.90
CA TRP A 304 -3.52 14.59 4.96
C TRP A 304 -4.40 15.59 5.72
N PHE A 305 -5.70 15.33 5.68
CA PHE A 305 -6.70 16.09 6.42
C PHE A 305 -7.16 15.27 7.62
N GLU A 306 -6.99 15.84 8.82
CA GLU A 306 -7.54 15.28 10.06
C GLU A 306 -8.56 16.23 10.66
N GLN A 307 -9.63 15.65 11.19
CA GLN A 307 -10.69 16.42 11.83
C GLN A 307 -10.18 16.99 13.16
N SER A 308 -10.22 18.31 13.33
CA SER A 308 -9.78 18.95 14.58
C SER A 308 -10.80 18.70 15.70
N THR A 309 -10.44 17.85 16.67
CA THR A 309 -11.25 17.53 17.84
C THR A 309 -11.19 18.59 18.95
N LYS A 310 -10.45 19.69 18.77
CA LYS A 310 -10.24 20.71 19.81
C LYS A 310 -10.90 22.03 19.43
N GLY A 311 -12.18 22.17 19.77
CA GLY A 311 -12.84 23.46 19.94
C GLY A 311 -13.48 23.50 21.34
N PRO A 312 -13.21 24.51 22.17
CA PRO A 312 -13.93 24.68 23.43
C PRO A 312 -15.37 25.09 23.10
N GLY A 313 -16.36 24.31 23.56
CA GLY A 313 -17.75 24.78 23.68
C GLY A 313 -18.79 24.34 22.64
N SER A 314 -18.67 23.22 21.94
CA SER A 314 -19.84 22.62 21.26
C SER A 314 -19.94 21.12 21.51
N GLU A 315 -20.94 20.70 22.29
CA GLU A 315 -21.24 19.31 22.67
C GLU A 315 -21.81 18.45 21.53
N THR A 316 -22.04 19.00 20.34
CA THR A 316 -22.46 18.20 19.19
C THR A 316 -21.25 17.51 18.58
N SER A 317 -21.28 16.17 18.49
CA SER A 317 -20.27 15.42 17.76
C SER A 317 -20.27 15.90 16.31
N ASN A 318 -19.24 16.66 15.92
CA ASN A 318 -19.06 17.08 14.54
C ASN A 318 -18.66 15.83 13.77
N GLU A 319 -19.62 15.06 13.25
CA GLU A 319 -19.33 13.87 12.45
C GLU A 319 -19.35 14.26 10.98
N THR A 320 -18.18 14.39 10.32
CA THR A 320 -18.18 14.70 8.89
C THR A 320 -18.45 13.44 8.09
N TYR A 321 -19.43 13.50 7.19
CA TYR A 321 -19.70 12.48 6.20
C TYR A 321 -19.14 12.93 4.86
N ALA A 322 -18.47 12.03 4.15
CA ALA A 322 -18.17 12.22 2.74
C ALA A 322 -19.09 11.35 1.90
N LEU A 323 -19.46 11.91 0.76
CA LEU A 323 -20.33 11.34 -0.23
C LEU A 323 -19.55 11.24 -1.53
N TRP A 324 -19.47 10.05 -2.11
CA TRP A 324 -18.96 9.87 -3.46
C TRP A 324 -20.08 9.35 -4.33
N LEU A 325 -20.30 10.04 -5.44
CA LEU A 325 -21.30 9.70 -6.44
C LEU A 325 -20.63 9.56 -7.81
N GLN A 326 -20.74 8.38 -8.40
CA GLN A 326 -20.34 8.08 -9.76
C GLN A 326 -21.60 7.82 -10.59
N PRO A 327 -21.77 8.49 -11.74
CA PRO A 327 -22.89 8.24 -12.64
C PRO A 327 -22.75 6.86 -13.29
N GLY A 328 -23.89 6.20 -13.50
CA GLY A 328 -23.94 4.94 -14.22
C GLY A 328 -23.68 5.11 -15.70
N GLY A 329 -23.05 4.10 -16.31
CA GLY A 329 -22.79 4.06 -17.74
C GLY A 329 -21.66 4.97 -18.20
N GLN A 330 -20.87 5.55 -17.28
CA GLN A 330 -19.70 6.35 -17.62
C GLN A 330 -18.68 5.49 -18.38
N ARG A 331 -18.26 5.95 -19.56
CA ARG A 331 -17.23 5.29 -20.37
C ARG A 331 -15.90 6.00 -20.20
N VAL A 332 -14.87 5.24 -19.84
CA VAL A 332 -13.49 5.73 -19.70
C VAL A 332 -12.57 4.71 -20.35
N GLY A 333 -11.89 5.13 -21.43
CA GLY A 333 -11.23 4.23 -22.36
C GLY A 333 -12.24 3.26 -22.99
N ASP A 334 -11.90 1.97 -22.99
CA ASP A 334 -12.75 0.90 -23.56
C ASP A 334 -13.71 0.27 -22.53
N GLN A 335 -13.72 0.77 -21.29
CA GLN A 335 -14.53 0.22 -20.21
C GLN A 335 -15.73 1.12 -19.89
N GLN A 336 -16.83 0.48 -19.50
CA GLN A 336 -18.03 1.12 -18.99
C GLN A 336 -18.19 0.81 -17.51
N PHE A 337 -18.39 1.85 -16.69
CA PHE A 337 -18.49 1.78 -15.24
C PHE A 337 -19.94 1.92 -14.78
N SER A 338 -20.31 1.16 -13.75
CA SER A 338 -21.64 1.19 -13.15
C SER A 338 -21.83 2.38 -12.22
N ALA A 339 -23.08 2.68 -11.88
CA ALA A 339 -23.38 3.74 -10.91
C ALA A 339 -22.83 3.33 -9.53
N PHE A 340 -22.20 4.27 -8.83
CA PHE A 340 -21.66 4.04 -7.51
C PHE A 340 -22.06 5.16 -6.58
N PHE A 341 -22.52 4.78 -5.38
CA PHE A 341 -22.76 5.72 -4.30
C PHE A 341 -22.34 5.14 -2.98
N CYS A 342 -21.54 5.91 -2.26
CA CYS A 342 -21.08 5.57 -0.94
C CYS A 342 -21.13 6.81 -0.05
N GLN A 343 -21.78 6.65 1.10
CA GLN A 343 -21.71 7.60 2.21
C GLN A 343 -20.87 6.99 3.33
N LYS A 344 -19.78 7.66 3.71
CA LYS A 344 -18.90 7.19 4.78
C LYS A 344 -18.59 8.31 5.75
N LYS A 345 -18.66 8.00 7.04
CA LYS A 345 -18.13 8.88 8.08
C LYS A 345 -16.61 8.94 7.95
N ILE A 346 -16.08 10.13 7.72
CA ILE A 346 -14.64 10.34 7.58
C ILE A 346 -14.09 11.06 8.81
N THR A 347 -13.07 10.46 9.42
CA THR A 347 -12.23 11.13 10.42
C THR A 347 -10.89 11.61 9.84
N ARG A 348 -10.44 10.98 8.76
CA ARG A 348 -9.19 11.27 8.05
C ARG A 348 -9.41 11.11 6.55
N TYR A 349 -9.03 12.13 5.80
CA TYR A 349 -9.16 12.18 4.34
C TYR A 349 -7.79 12.42 3.71
N VAL A 350 -7.49 11.70 2.62
CA VAL A 350 -6.20 11.77 1.93
C VAL A 350 -6.42 12.11 0.46
N ARG A 351 -5.64 13.05 -0.05
CA ARG A 351 -5.51 13.28 -1.49
C ARG A 351 -4.07 13.04 -1.90
N SER A 352 -3.90 12.25 -2.95
CA SER A 352 -2.60 11.94 -3.56
C SER A 352 -2.64 12.29 -5.04
N TRP A 353 -1.68 13.09 -5.50
CA TRP A 353 -1.56 13.51 -6.89
C TRP A 353 -0.13 13.36 -7.37
N LYS A 354 0.03 13.23 -8.68
CA LYS A 354 1.34 13.11 -9.28
C LYS A 354 2.08 14.44 -9.14
N ARG A 355 3.28 14.40 -8.58
CA ARG A 355 4.19 15.54 -8.53
C ARG A 355 4.42 16.05 -9.95
N ARG A 356 4.13 17.33 -10.18
CA ARG A 356 4.43 17.97 -11.47
C ARG A 356 5.93 18.20 -11.55
N GLU A 357 6.60 17.46 -12.43
CA GLU A 357 8.04 17.61 -12.63
C GLU A 357 8.30 18.92 -13.40
N THR A 358 8.57 20.02 -12.66
CA THR A 358 8.77 21.36 -13.25
C THR A 358 10.19 21.57 -13.77
N ARG A 359 11.13 20.65 -13.46
CA ARG A 359 12.52 20.70 -13.93
C ARG A 359 12.97 19.31 -14.37
N PRO A 360 13.67 19.20 -15.53
CA PRO A 360 14.28 17.93 -15.93
C PRO A 360 15.23 17.45 -14.84
N ALA A 361 15.21 16.15 -14.55
CA ALA A 361 16.08 15.54 -13.55
C ALA A 361 17.55 15.91 -13.81
N GLY A 362 18.22 16.46 -12.80
CA GLY A 362 19.63 16.80 -12.92
C GLY A 362 20.46 15.55 -13.15
N VAL A 363 21.61 15.68 -13.84
CA VAL A 363 22.54 14.57 -14.13
C VAL A 363 22.87 13.77 -12.85
N HIS A 364 23.05 14.47 -11.72
CA HIS A 364 23.30 13.85 -10.43
C HIS A 364 22.14 12.96 -9.94
N GLN A 365 20.89 13.38 -10.13
CA GLN A 365 19.72 12.56 -9.73
C GLN A 365 19.59 11.31 -10.59
N THR A 366 19.84 11.43 -11.90
CA THR A 366 19.87 10.29 -12.82
C THR A 366 21.00 9.31 -12.48
N LEU A 367 22.18 9.83 -12.11
CA LEU A 367 23.31 9.01 -11.68
C LEU A 367 23.01 8.27 -10.37
N LEU A 368 22.43 8.97 -9.39
CA LEU A 368 22.00 8.36 -8.13
C LEU A 368 20.97 7.26 -8.36
N LEU A 369 19.98 7.50 -9.23
CA LEU A 369 18.99 6.48 -9.60
C LEU A 369 19.67 5.26 -10.21
N GLY A 370 20.59 5.47 -11.16
CA GLY A 370 21.38 4.40 -11.76
C GLY A 370 22.18 3.61 -10.72
N ALA A 371 22.81 4.30 -9.76
CA ALA A 371 23.58 3.67 -8.68
C ALA A 371 22.69 2.84 -7.74
N VAL A 372 21.50 3.32 -7.39
CA VAL A 372 20.53 2.56 -6.58
C VAL A 372 20.07 1.30 -7.32
N LEU A 373 19.74 1.40 -8.61
CA LEU A 373 19.31 0.24 -9.40
C LEU A 373 20.43 -0.78 -9.58
N ALA A 374 21.64 -0.32 -9.92
CA ALA A 374 22.81 -1.17 -10.09
C ALA A 374 23.21 -1.85 -8.78
N SER A 375 23.19 -1.12 -7.66
CA SER A 375 23.46 -1.70 -6.34
C SER A 375 22.40 -2.71 -5.91
N THR A 376 21.12 -2.46 -6.18
CA THR A 376 20.07 -3.44 -5.87
C THR A 376 20.27 -4.75 -6.65
N LEU A 377 20.59 -4.64 -7.95
CA LEU A 377 20.80 -5.82 -8.81
C LEU A 377 22.09 -6.58 -8.48
N ALA A 378 23.20 -5.88 -8.23
CA ALA A 378 24.43 -6.52 -7.80
C ALA A 378 24.26 -7.18 -6.42
N GLY A 379 23.55 -6.54 -5.48
CA GLY A 379 23.21 -7.15 -4.19
C GLY A 379 22.41 -8.44 -4.36
N PHE A 380 21.47 -8.49 -5.31
CA PHE A 380 20.68 -9.69 -5.59
C PHE A 380 21.55 -10.84 -6.08
N VAL A 381 22.52 -10.58 -6.97
CA VAL A 381 23.47 -11.60 -7.43
C VAL A 381 24.37 -12.08 -6.29
N LEU A 382 24.94 -11.17 -5.50
CA LEU A 382 25.79 -11.52 -4.35
C LEU A 382 25.02 -12.35 -3.32
N GLN A 383 23.77 -11.98 -3.04
CA GLN A 383 22.89 -12.72 -2.14
C GLN A 383 22.62 -14.13 -2.67
N PHE A 384 22.31 -14.28 -3.97
CA PHE A 384 22.03 -15.58 -4.58
C PHE A 384 23.25 -16.50 -4.56
N VAL A 385 24.42 -15.99 -4.92
CA VAL A 385 25.68 -16.75 -4.88
C VAL A 385 26.05 -17.13 -3.44
N GLY A 386 25.94 -16.17 -2.51
CA GLY A 386 26.20 -16.42 -1.09
C GLY A 386 25.28 -17.49 -0.50
N LEU A 387 23.96 -17.37 -0.71
CA LEU A 387 22.98 -18.35 -0.21
C LEU A 387 23.20 -19.75 -0.81
N ARG A 388 23.61 -19.84 -2.08
CA ARG A 388 23.91 -21.12 -2.74
C ARG A 388 25.14 -21.83 -2.16
N SER A 389 26.10 -21.06 -1.63
CA SER A 389 27.30 -21.60 -0.99
C SER A 389 27.10 -21.99 0.48
N MET A 390 25.97 -21.61 1.08
CA MET A 390 25.63 -21.92 2.47
C MET A 390 24.77 -23.18 2.58
N HIS A 391 24.64 -23.71 3.80
CA HIS A 391 23.73 -24.82 4.06
C HIS A 391 22.28 -24.47 3.68
N GLY A 392 21.55 -25.42 3.07
CA GLY A 392 20.23 -25.21 2.49
C GLY A 392 19.19 -24.65 3.48
N SER A 393 19.34 -24.93 4.78
CA SER A 393 18.46 -24.39 5.83
C SER A 393 18.45 -22.85 5.86
N VAL A 394 19.56 -22.18 5.53
CA VAL A 394 19.66 -20.71 5.51
C VAL A 394 18.89 -20.12 4.34
N ALA A 395 18.98 -20.74 3.16
CA ALA A 395 18.17 -20.36 2.01
C ALA A 395 16.68 -20.60 2.28
N LEU A 396 16.32 -21.71 2.92
CA LEU A 396 14.94 -22.00 3.30
C LEU A 396 14.38 -20.96 4.28
N TYR A 397 15.17 -20.55 5.28
CA TYR A 397 14.78 -19.47 6.20
C TYR A 397 14.45 -18.19 5.43
N GLN A 398 15.32 -17.79 4.49
CA GLN A 398 15.13 -16.58 3.69
C GLN A 398 13.85 -16.64 2.84
N ILE A 399 13.57 -17.79 2.21
CA ILE A 399 12.33 -17.96 1.41
C ILE A 399 11.11 -17.95 2.33
N ALA A 400 11.15 -18.65 3.46
CA ALA A 400 10.06 -18.66 4.44
C ALA A 400 9.78 -17.26 5.00
N ALA A 401 10.83 -16.49 5.31
CA ALA A 401 10.74 -15.10 5.73
C ALA A 401 10.09 -14.21 4.66
N ALA A 402 10.51 -14.34 3.40
CA ALA A 402 9.94 -13.59 2.28
C ALA A 402 8.46 -13.92 2.03
N LEU A 403 8.10 -15.21 2.09
CA LEU A 403 6.71 -15.65 1.96
C LEU A 403 5.84 -15.16 3.11
N PHE A 404 6.32 -15.28 4.35
CA PHE A 404 5.60 -14.79 5.53
C PHE A 404 5.38 -13.27 5.44
N MET A 405 6.42 -12.51 5.10
CA MET A 405 6.31 -11.07 4.92
C MET A 405 5.39 -10.70 3.75
N SER A 406 5.36 -11.48 2.67
CA SER A 406 4.40 -11.30 1.57
C SER A 406 2.94 -11.42 2.05
N ILE A 407 2.65 -12.42 2.89
CA ILE A 407 1.31 -12.59 3.48
C ILE A 407 0.98 -11.40 4.41
N VAL A 408 1.94 -10.96 5.24
CA VAL A 408 1.76 -9.79 6.11
C VAL A 408 1.47 -8.52 5.29
N ARG A 409 2.23 -8.27 4.22
CA ARG A 409 2.02 -7.15 3.28
C ARG A 409 0.62 -7.21 2.65
N ALA A 410 0.19 -8.39 2.21
CA ALA A 410 -1.14 -8.59 1.64
C ALA A 410 -2.25 -8.35 2.68
N MET A 411 -2.09 -8.82 3.92
CA MET A 411 -3.07 -8.61 4.99
C MET A 411 -3.22 -7.13 5.38
N MET A 412 -2.13 -6.35 5.36
CA MET A 412 -2.19 -4.91 5.63
C MET A 412 -2.99 -4.14 4.57
N ARG A 413 -3.15 -4.71 3.38
CA ARG A 413 -3.79 -4.11 2.20
C ARG A 413 -5.07 -4.81 1.79
N LEU A 414 -5.61 -5.67 2.67
CA LEU A 414 -6.86 -6.34 2.40
C LEU A 414 -8.00 -5.30 2.28
N ARG A 415 -8.60 -5.25 1.08
CA ARG A 415 -9.63 -4.27 0.74
C ARG A 415 -10.81 -4.38 1.70
N THR A 416 -11.29 -3.23 2.13
CA THR A 416 -12.42 -3.14 3.06
C THR A 416 -13.74 -2.95 2.32
N THR A 417 -13.73 -2.31 1.14
CA THR A 417 -14.94 -2.10 0.34
C THR A 417 -15.49 -3.44 -0.13
N LYS A 418 -16.64 -3.80 0.42
CA LYS A 418 -17.42 -4.93 -0.10
C LYS A 418 -18.40 -4.40 -1.14
N PRO A 419 -18.85 -5.23 -2.09
CA PRO A 419 -19.96 -4.87 -3.00
C PRO A 419 -21.16 -4.29 -2.25
N GLN A 420 -21.40 -4.75 -1.02
CA GLN A 420 -22.47 -4.30 -0.12
C GLN A 420 -22.35 -2.84 0.35
N ASP A 421 -21.20 -2.20 0.22
CA ASP A 421 -21.02 -0.79 0.56
C ASP A 421 -21.50 0.14 -0.57
N ASN A 422 -21.81 -0.40 -1.75
CA ASN A 422 -22.46 0.32 -2.84
C ASN A 422 -23.98 0.29 -2.63
N GLU A 423 -24.58 1.40 -2.20
CA GLU A 423 -26.03 1.44 -1.94
C GLU A 423 -26.87 1.45 -3.22
N PHE A 424 -26.23 1.54 -4.40
CA PHE A 424 -26.88 1.43 -5.70
C PHE A 424 -26.82 0.03 -6.32
N ASP A 425 -26.13 -0.94 -5.72
CA ASP A 425 -25.98 -2.29 -6.30
C ASP A 425 -27.32 -3.03 -6.49
N ASN A 426 -28.34 -2.66 -5.70
CA ASN A 426 -29.69 -3.25 -5.76
C ASN A 426 -30.71 -2.42 -6.54
N LEU A 427 -30.32 -1.28 -7.12
CA LEU A 427 -31.23 -0.36 -7.80
C LEU A 427 -30.77 -0.15 -9.24
N ARG A 428 -31.68 -0.25 -10.21
CA ARG A 428 -31.42 0.15 -11.60
C ARG A 428 -31.48 1.69 -11.65
N VAL A 429 -30.37 2.36 -11.31
CA VAL A 429 -30.31 3.82 -11.13
C VAL A 429 -29.69 4.57 -12.32
N GLU A 430 -29.37 3.89 -13.41
CA GLU A 430 -28.72 4.54 -14.57
C GLU A 430 -29.54 5.76 -15.06
N GLY A 431 -28.96 6.95 -14.90
CA GLY A 431 -29.54 8.24 -15.32
C GLY A 431 -30.50 8.92 -14.33
N ARG A 432 -30.70 8.40 -13.11
CA ARG A 432 -31.51 9.05 -12.04
C ARG A 432 -30.78 9.15 -10.71
N GLU A 433 -29.46 9.09 -10.72
CA GLU A 433 -28.61 8.99 -9.52
C GLU A 433 -28.75 10.24 -8.63
N LEU A 434 -28.71 11.43 -9.23
CA LEU A 434 -28.88 12.71 -8.52
C LEU A 434 -30.28 12.86 -7.93
N SER A 435 -31.32 12.44 -8.65
CA SER A 435 -32.70 12.51 -8.16
C SER A 435 -32.95 11.54 -7.00
N GLN A 436 -32.35 10.34 -7.04
CA GLN A 436 -32.46 9.40 -5.92
C GLN A 436 -31.67 9.87 -4.70
N LEU A 437 -30.51 10.48 -4.91
CA LEU A 437 -29.72 11.09 -3.85
C LEU A 437 -30.48 12.26 -3.21
N ALA A 438 -31.13 13.10 -4.01
CA ALA A 438 -31.98 14.19 -3.53
C ALA A 438 -33.23 13.71 -2.76
N MET A 439 -33.73 12.49 -3.03
CA MET A 439 -34.82 11.89 -2.23
C MET A 439 -34.34 11.30 -0.89
N ARG A 440 -33.03 11.09 -0.72
CA ARG A 440 -32.45 10.49 0.49
C ARG A 440 -31.90 11.53 1.47
N LEU A 441 -31.44 12.68 0.98
CA LEU A 441 -31.05 13.85 1.77
C LEU A 441 -32.28 14.65 2.19
#